data_AF-A0A430KP52-F1
#
_entry.id   AF-A0A430KP52-F1
#
_cell.length_a   1.000
_cell.length_b   1.000
_cell.length_c   1.000
_cell.angle_alpha   90.00
_cell.angle_beta   90.00
_cell.angle_gamma   90.00
#
_symmetry.space_group_name_H-M   'P 1'
#
loop_
_entity.id
_entity.type
_entity.pdbx_description
1 polymer ?
#
loop_
_entity_poly.entity_id
_entity_poly.type
_entity_poly.pdbx_seq_one_letter_code
_entity_poly.pdbx_strand_id
1 'polypeptide(L)'
;MGEQQWQGELEQMVSGYEQGRTDLQWYGYDLCVFKQGWGELVIALDGGQVLLFRPAGEQPLLWVSDKPALAGAIRGGVPVCWPWFAEHVDDPSLPKHGVARTASWMLDSVEMDAQGGHWRLSPAQTLWDGLSLTLDLKVMEGVLSLSLISVNRTDQPIAMTQALHSYFAVSDIAGVELQGLDALPLRDKLQDMAERTHQGAVTFPAETDVIFAHNSETEVMLIDHGWQRVIGIQKQGSHSTVVWNPGASAAAMLDVGVDQVSRFVCVEAARTRFYDHPWIAAGETQRLTTSFRVLPYPDKTTD
;
A
#
# COMPACT_ATOMS: atom_id res chain seq x y z
N MET A 1 -19.68 -25.07 3.29
CA MET A 1 -19.16 -23.98 4.13
C MET A 1 -19.23 -22.74 3.25
N GLY A 2 -19.83 -21.65 3.72
CA GLY A 2 -19.89 -20.42 2.92
C GLY A 2 -18.48 -19.95 2.58
N GLU A 3 -18.28 -19.44 1.37
CA GLU A 3 -17.05 -18.75 1.01
C GLU A 3 -16.86 -17.58 2.00
N GLN A 4 -15.73 -17.56 2.71
CA GLN A 4 -15.37 -16.45 3.57
C GLN A 4 -15.13 -15.23 2.68
N GLN A 5 -15.71 -14.09 3.06
CA GLN A 5 -15.58 -12.82 2.36
C GLN A 5 -15.02 -11.77 3.32
N TRP A 6 -13.73 -11.87 3.61
CA TRP A 6 -13.05 -11.02 4.59
C TRP A 6 -13.28 -9.52 4.33
N GLN A 7 -13.19 -9.05 3.09
CA GLN A 7 -13.40 -7.64 2.77
C GLN A 7 -14.86 -7.24 2.96
N GLY A 8 -15.80 -8.01 2.42
CA GLY A 8 -17.23 -7.73 2.54
C GLY A 8 -17.71 -7.71 4.00
N GLU A 9 -17.21 -8.64 4.81
CA GLU A 9 -17.47 -8.68 6.25
C GLU A 9 -16.85 -7.48 6.97
N LEU A 10 -15.59 -7.13 6.69
CA LEU A 10 -14.93 -5.98 7.30
C LEU A 10 -15.71 -4.68 7.00
N GLU A 11 -16.09 -4.47 5.74
CA GLU A 11 -16.89 -3.32 5.33
C GLU A 11 -18.25 -3.28 6.02
N GLN A 12 -18.92 -4.42 6.15
CA GLN A 12 -20.20 -4.53 6.84
C GLN A 12 -20.05 -4.18 8.33
N MET A 13 -19.03 -4.72 9.01
CA MET A 13 -18.74 -4.42 10.41
C MET A 13 -18.49 -2.92 10.63
N VAL A 14 -17.63 -2.32 9.80
CA VAL A 14 -17.28 -0.89 9.89
C VAL A 14 -18.50 0.01 9.65
N SER A 15 -19.36 -0.35 8.70
CA SER A 15 -20.57 0.43 8.39
C SER A 15 -21.52 0.55 9.59
N GLY A 16 -21.55 -0.46 10.46
CA GLY A 16 -22.43 -0.53 11.63
C GLY A 16 -21.96 0.28 12.85
N TYR A 17 -20.71 0.75 12.88
CA TYR A 17 -20.20 1.53 14.00
C TYR A 17 -20.60 3.01 13.93
N GLU A 18 -20.72 3.62 15.11
CA GLU A 18 -20.88 5.08 15.25
C GLU A 18 -19.56 5.81 14.98
N GLN A 19 -19.61 7.14 14.96
CA GLN A 19 -18.40 7.97 14.86
C GLN A 19 -17.51 7.78 16.11
N GLY A 20 -16.20 7.79 15.91
CA GLY A 20 -15.22 7.60 16.97
C GLY A 20 -14.22 6.49 16.64
N ARG A 21 -13.61 5.95 17.69
CA ARG A 21 -12.72 4.79 17.63
C ARG A 21 -13.46 3.55 18.13
N THR A 22 -13.34 2.45 17.40
CA THR A 22 -13.79 1.12 17.85
C THR A 22 -12.64 0.13 17.66
N ASP A 23 -12.27 -0.58 18.73
CA ASP A 23 -11.28 -1.65 18.66
C ASP A 23 -12.01 -3.00 18.55
N LEU A 24 -11.55 -3.87 17.66
CA LEU A 24 -12.19 -5.16 17.41
C LEU A 24 -11.17 -6.23 17.01
N GLN A 25 -11.59 -7.48 17.08
CA GLN A 25 -10.86 -8.64 16.60
C GLN A 25 -11.47 -9.12 15.28
N TRP A 26 -10.64 -9.32 14.27
CA TRP A 26 -11.06 -9.76 12.93
C TRP A 26 -10.11 -10.84 12.45
N TYR A 27 -10.59 -12.08 12.37
CA TYR A 27 -9.80 -13.24 11.96
C TYR A 27 -8.46 -13.43 12.72
N GLY A 28 -8.43 -13.05 14.00
CA GLY A 28 -7.24 -13.13 14.86
C GLY A 28 -6.32 -11.91 14.81
N TYR A 29 -6.72 -10.86 14.08
CA TYR A 29 -6.03 -9.58 14.01
C TYR A 29 -6.71 -8.54 14.88
N ASP A 30 -5.93 -7.82 15.68
CA ASP A 30 -6.39 -6.63 16.41
C ASP A 30 -6.52 -5.46 15.45
N LEU A 31 -7.75 -4.96 15.27
CA LEU A 31 -8.05 -3.81 14.42
C LEU A 31 -8.49 -2.61 15.24
N CYS A 32 -8.00 -1.43 14.84
CA CYS A 32 -8.53 -0.14 15.26
C CYS A 32 -9.31 0.48 14.09
N VAL A 33 -10.61 0.69 14.30
CA VAL A 33 -11.53 1.34 13.35
C VAL A 33 -11.74 2.78 13.78
N PHE A 34 -11.59 3.70 12.84
CA PHE A 34 -11.83 5.14 13.02
C PHE A 34 -12.90 5.59 12.03
N LYS A 35 -13.94 6.24 12.54
CA LYS A 35 -15.05 6.73 11.72
C LYS A 35 -15.40 8.15 12.11
N GLN A 36 -15.61 8.99 11.11
CA GLN A 36 -15.93 10.41 11.30
C GLN A 36 -16.62 10.97 10.05
N GLY A 37 -17.05 12.23 10.08
CA GLY A 37 -17.65 12.90 8.92
C GLY A 37 -16.79 12.89 7.66
N TRP A 38 -15.46 12.75 7.77
CA TRP A 38 -14.56 12.62 6.63
C TRP A 38 -14.51 11.21 6.02
N GLY A 39 -14.99 10.17 6.72
CA GLY A 39 -14.96 8.79 6.25
C GLY A 39 -14.53 7.76 7.29
N GLU A 40 -13.96 6.66 6.80
CA GLU A 40 -13.58 5.47 7.56
C GLU A 40 -12.11 5.12 7.32
N LEU A 41 -11.39 4.75 8.39
CA LEU A 41 -10.02 4.25 8.37
C LEU A 41 -9.93 3.01 9.27
N VAL A 42 -9.37 1.92 8.77
CA VAL A 42 -9.13 0.70 9.56
C VAL A 42 -7.64 0.36 9.53
N ILE A 43 -7.07 0.15 10.71
CA ILE A 43 -5.67 -0.19 10.90
C ILE A 43 -5.58 -1.53 11.64
N ALA A 44 -4.86 -2.50 11.08
CA ALA A 44 -4.42 -3.68 11.80
C ALA A 44 -3.15 -3.36 12.61
N LEU A 45 -3.13 -3.75 13.88
CA LEU A 45 -1.92 -3.64 14.70
C LEU A 45 -0.86 -4.66 14.29
N ASP A 46 -1.25 -5.77 13.69
CA ASP A 46 -0.35 -6.63 12.94
C ASP A 46 0.12 -5.91 11.67
N GLY A 47 1.43 -5.71 11.58
CA GLY A 47 2.06 -5.05 10.44
C GLY A 47 1.94 -3.53 10.41
N GLY A 48 1.22 -2.91 11.37
CA GLY A 48 0.88 -1.48 11.30
C GLY A 48 0.14 -1.15 10.01
N GLN A 49 -0.74 -2.06 9.57
CA GLN A 49 -1.22 -2.12 8.20
C GLN A 49 -2.57 -1.42 8.06
N VAL A 50 -2.64 -0.39 7.21
CA VAL A 50 -3.93 0.19 6.83
C VAL A 50 -4.66 -0.80 5.93
N LEU A 51 -5.83 -1.27 6.35
CA LEU A 51 -6.65 -2.24 5.61
C LEU A 51 -7.72 -1.56 4.76
N LEU A 52 -8.36 -0.52 5.31
CA LEU A 52 -9.45 0.18 4.66
C LEU A 52 -9.25 1.68 4.83
N PHE A 53 -9.45 2.41 3.74
CA PHE A 53 -9.71 3.84 3.78
C PHE A 53 -10.83 4.14 2.80
N ARG A 54 -11.89 4.77 3.31
CA ARG A 54 -13.08 5.14 2.54
C ARG A 54 -13.47 6.57 2.91
N PRO A 55 -13.14 7.58 2.09
CA PRO A 55 -13.67 8.93 2.25
C PRO A 55 -15.19 8.91 2.23
N ALA A 56 -15.82 9.86 2.93
CA ALA A 56 -17.27 9.96 2.97
C ALA A 56 -17.87 10.06 1.56
N GLY A 57 -18.84 9.19 1.25
CA GLY A 57 -19.51 9.15 -0.06
C GLY A 57 -18.77 8.38 -1.14
N GLU A 58 -17.57 7.87 -0.86
CA GLU A 58 -16.74 7.14 -1.84
C GLU A 58 -16.79 5.63 -1.64
N GLN A 59 -16.44 4.89 -2.69
CA GLN A 59 -16.07 3.47 -2.58
C GLN A 59 -14.74 3.34 -1.81
N PRO A 60 -14.46 2.20 -1.14
CA PRO A 60 -13.14 1.94 -0.58
C PRO A 60 -12.03 2.19 -1.58
N LEU A 61 -10.96 2.86 -1.15
CA LEU A 61 -9.78 3.08 -1.99
C LEU A 61 -8.88 1.84 -2.02
N LEU A 62 -8.88 1.06 -0.94
CA LEU A 62 -7.99 -0.07 -0.74
C LEU A 62 -8.75 -1.39 -0.87
N TRP A 63 -8.07 -2.39 -1.44
CA TRP A 63 -8.57 -3.75 -1.56
C TRP A 63 -7.93 -4.65 -0.51
N VAL A 64 -8.71 -5.57 0.06
CA VAL A 64 -8.23 -6.62 0.96
C VAL A 64 -8.72 -7.97 0.45
N SER A 65 -7.89 -9.00 0.53
CA SER A 65 -8.31 -10.32 0.09
C SER A 65 -9.41 -10.87 0.97
N ASP A 66 -10.37 -11.54 0.35
CA ASP A 66 -11.40 -12.37 0.99
C ASP A 66 -10.85 -13.67 1.59
N LYS A 67 -9.56 -13.95 1.43
CA LYS A 67 -8.92 -15.23 1.79
C LYS A 67 -7.98 -15.10 3.00
N PRO A 68 -7.78 -16.20 3.75
CA PRO A 68 -6.87 -16.22 4.87
C PRO A 68 -5.45 -15.75 4.53
N ALA A 69 -4.87 -14.98 5.45
CA ALA A 69 -3.47 -14.58 5.39
C ALA A 69 -2.53 -15.78 5.36
N LEU A 70 -1.44 -15.66 4.59
CA LEU A 70 -0.36 -16.65 4.55
C LEU A 70 0.81 -16.17 5.39
N ALA A 71 1.32 -17.06 6.25
CA ALA A 71 2.43 -16.77 7.15
C ALA A 71 2.23 -15.50 8.00
N GLY A 72 0.97 -15.21 8.37
CA GLY A 72 0.60 -14.06 9.21
C GLY A 72 0.51 -12.71 8.47
N ALA A 73 0.95 -12.61 7.21
CA ALA A 73 0.88 -11.36 6.45
C ALA A 73 -0.50 -11.18 5.81
N ILE A 74 -1.21 -10.11 6.18
CA ILE A 74 -2.51 -9.78 5.61
C ILE A 74 -2.35 -9.37 4.13
N ARG A 75 -3.11 -10.00 3.24
CA ARG A 75 -3.09 -9.70 1.79
C ARG A 75 -4.02 -8.53 1.48
N GLY A 76 -3.46 -7.41 1.04
CA GLY A 76 -4.19 -6.20 0.66
C GLY A 76 -3.91 -5.01 1.58
N GLY A 77 -4.68 -3.92 1.46
CA GLY A 77 -4.44 -2.69 2.20
C GLY A 77 -3.11 -2.03 1.79
N VAL A 78 -2.32 -1.62 2.77
CA VAL A 78 -0.96 -1.07 2.57
C VAL A 78 0.05 -1.80 3.47
N PRO A 79 0.54 -2.99 3.08
CA PRO A 79 1.61 -3.67 3.81
C PRO A 79 2.89 -2.85 3.87
N VAL A 80 3.55 -2.87 5.03
CA VAL A 80 4.86 -2.22 5.25
C VAL A 80 5.98 -3.21 4.92
N CYS A 81 6.66 -3.00 3.80
CA CYS A 81 7.82 -3.82 3.40
C CYS A 81 9.08 -3.19 3.99
N TRP A 82 9.67 -3.81 5.02
CA TRP A 82 10.82 -3.22 5.75
C TRP A 82 11.55 -4.26 6.62
N PRO A 83 12.89 -4.24 6.74
CA PRO A 83 13.85 -3.27 6.16
C PRO A 83 14.39 -3.67 4.78
N TRP A 84 13.73 -4.62 4.11
CA TRP A 84 13.97 -4.89 2.70
C TRP A 84 12.68 -5.02 1.90
N PHE A 85 12.77 -4.67 0.61
CA PHE A 85 11.73 -4.88 -0.38
C PHE A 85 12.10 -6.05 -1.30
N ALA A 86 11.11 -6.87 -1.68
CA ALA A 86 11.28 -8.12 -2.41
C ALA A 86 12.12 -9.15 -1.63
N GLU A 87 12.95 -9.94 -2.30
CA GLU A 87 13.85 -10.92 -1.66
C GLU A 87 14.97 -10.22 -0.86
N HIS A 88 15.38 -10.83 0.26
CA HIS A 88 16.60 -10.41 0.94
C HIS A 88 17.80 -10.71 0.03
N VAL A 89 18.73 -9.76 -0.08
CA VAL A 89 19.82 -9.82 -1.07
C VAL A 89 20.78 -10.98 -0.79
N ASP A 90 21.11 -11.21 0.48
CA ASP A 90 22.17 -12.16 0.88
C ASP A 90 21.65 -13.46 1.51
N ASP A 91 20.36 -13.54 1.83
CA ASP A 91 19.79 -14.68 2.57
C ASP A 91 18.41 -15.05 2.04
N PRO A 92 18.32 -16.02 1.09
CA PRO A 92 17.07 -16.42 0.49
C PRO A 92 16.14 -17.19 1.43
N SER A 93 16.60 -17.57 2.64
CA SER A 93 15.75 -18.22 3.64
C SER A 93 14.85 -17.23 4.40
N LEU A 94 15.21 -15.94 4.37
CA LEU A 94 14.43 -14.88 5.00
C LEU A 94 13.15 -14.59 4.20
N PRO A 95 12.08 -14.11 4.88
CA PRO A 95 10.84 -13.79 4.20
C PRO A 95 11.04 -12.67 3.17
N LYS A 96 10.26 -12.73 2.09
CA LYS A 96 10.15 -11.58 1.19
C LYS A 96 9.54 -10.38 1.94
N HIS A 97 9.93 -9.18 1.56
CA HIS A 97 9.41 -7.91 2.04
C HIS A 97 9.64 -7.61 3.53
N GLY A 98 10.72 -8.14 4.10
CA GLY A 98 11.08 -7.81 5.47
C GLY A 98 10.20 -8.49 6.52
N VAL A 99 10.24 -7.90 7.71
CA VAL A 99 9.62 -8.43 8.92
C VAL A 99 8.53 -7.52 9.48
N ALA A 100 8.46 -6.27 9.02
CA ALA A 100 7.56 -5.26 9.56
C ALA A 100 6.08 -5.65 9.44
N ARG A 101 5.64 -6.13 8.28
CA ARG A 101 4.25 -6.52 7.98
C ARG A 101 3.70 -7.72 8.76
N THR A 102 4.54 -8.44 9.48
CA THR A 102 4.13 -9.59 10.33
C THR A 102 4.44 -9.36 11.81
N ALA A 103 5.02 -8.21 12.15
CA ALA A 103 5.30 -7.85 13.53
C ALA A 103 4.06 -7.25 14.20
N SER A 104 4.00 -7.30 15.53
CA SER A 104 3.01 -6.54 16.30
C SER A 104 3.44 -5.07 16.41
N TRP A 105 2.49 -4.16 16.20
CA TRP A 105 2.66 -2.72 16.35
C TRP A 105 1.78 -2.18 17.47
N MET A 106 2.14 -1.00 17.95
CA MET A 106 1.38 -0.22 18.91
C MET A 106 0.90 1.06 18.24
N LEU A 107 -0.29 1.50 18.65
CA LEU A 107 -0.81 2.81 18.30
C LEU A 107 -0.39 3.80 19.39
N ASP A 108 0.68 4.55 19.11
CA ASP A 108 1.33 5.44 20.06
C ASP A 108 0.49 6.69 20.36
N SER A 109 -0.16 7.25 19.33
CA SER A 109 -1.05 8.40 19.50
C SER A 109 -2.15 8.44 18.44
N VAL A 110 -3.28 9.03 18.85
CA VAL A 110 -4.45 9.31 18.01
C VAL A 110 -4.92 10.71 18.30
N GLU A 111 -4.98 11.52 17.25
CA GLU A 111 -5.66 12.81 17.25
C GLU A 111 -6.69 12.75 16.13
N MET A 112 -7.98 12.94 16.43
CA MET A 112 -9.03 12.85 15.41
C MET A 112 -10.18 13.79 15.75
N ASP A 113 -10.64 14.52 14.76
CA ASP A 113 -11.81 15.39 14.83
C ASP A 113 -12.60 15.34 13.50
N ALA A 114 -13.61 16.19 13.38
CA ALA A 114 -14.47 16.24 12.19
C ALA A 114 -13.73 16.60 10.88
N GLN A 115 -12.55 17.22 10.94
CA GLN A 115 -11.77 17.68 9.78
C GLN A 115 -10.73 16.64 9.33
N GLY A 116 -10.37 15.70 10.20
CA GLY A 116 -9.36 14.70 9.89
C GLY A 116 -8.82 13.99 11.11
N GLY A 117 -7.61 13.45 10.96
CA GLY A 117 -6.87 12.87 12.07
C GLY A 117 -5.40 12.62 11.77
N HIS A 118 -4.67 12.32 12.83
CA HIS A 118 -3.28 11.94 12.81
C HIS A 118 -3.07 10.74 13.74
N TRP A 119 -2.42 9.71 13.24
CA TRP A 119 -2.11 8.49 13.97
C TRP A 119 -0.63 8.21 13.87
N ARG A 120 0.01 7.89 14.99
CA ARG A 120 1.39 7.44 15.01
C ARG A 120 1.45 6.01 15.51
N LEU A 121 2.14 5.15 14.77
CA LEU A 121 2.36 3.76 15.13
C LEU A 121 3.85 3.44 15.14
N SER A 122 4.23 2.51 16.01
CA SER A 122 5.57 1.94 16.04
C SER A 122 5.51 0.44 16.33
N PRO A 123 6.51 -0.34 15.89
CA PRO A 123 6.61 -1.73 16.28
C PRO A 123 6.68 -1.89 17.81
N ALA A 124 5.99 -2.89 18.35
CA ALA A 124 5.98 -3.17 19.80
C ALA A 124 7.35 -3.59 20.36
N GLN A 125 8.26 -4.00 19.47
CA GLN A 125 9.64 -4.35 19.77
C GLN A 125 10.58 -3.85 18.67
N THR A 126 11.87 -3.77 18.96
CA THR A 126 12.87 -3.50 17.92
C THR A 126 12.84 -4.61 16.87
N LEU A 127 12.66 -4.23 15.60
CA LEU A 127 12.54 -5.17 14.49
C LEU A 127 13.88 -5.46 13.79
N TRP A 128 14.81 -4.53 13.87
CA TRP A 128 16.12 -4.64 13.24
C TRP A 128 17.16 -3.87 14.05
N ASP A 129 18.31 -4.49 14.27
CA ASP A 129 19.37 -3.91 15.08
C ASP A 129 19.86 -2.59 14.47
N GLY A 130 19.92 -1.55 15.30
CA GLY A 130 20.39 -0.23 14.90
C GLY A 130 19.37 0.62 14.12
N LEU A 131 18.18 0.11 13.80
CA LEU A 131 17.13 0.88 13.14
C LEU A 131 15.90 1.06 14.03
N SER A 132 15.32 2.27 14.01
CA SER A 132 13.98 2.51 14.55
C SER A 132 12.99 2.84 13.44
N LEU A 133 11.75 2.37 13.58
CA LEU A 133 10.69 2.53 12.59
C LEU A 133 9.46 3.21 13.21
N THR A 134 8.85 4.12 12.46
CA THR A 134 7.59 4.76 12.82
C THR A 134 6.73 4.90 11.57
N LEU A 135 5.42 4.70 11.71
CA LEU A 135 4.44 4.98 10.67
C LEU A 135 3.55 6.14 11.13
N ASP A 136 3.65 7.25 10.42
CA ASP A 136 2.78 8.42 10.61
C ASP A 136 1.67 8.39 9.56
N LEU A 137 0.41 8.40 10.01
CA LEU A 137 -0.78 8.46 9.17
C LEU A 137 -1.47 9.80 9.37
N LYS A 138 -1.93 10.41 8.29
CA LYS A 138 -2.73 11.64 8.33
C LYS A 138 -3.91 11.55 7.37
N VAL A 139 -5.09 11.86 7.87
CA VAL A 139 -6.28 12.08 7.05
C VAL A 139 -6.65 13.56 7.16
N MET A 140 -6.74 14.25 6.02
CA MET A 140 -7.11 15.67 5.96
C MET A 140 -7.68 15.96 4.58
N GLU A 141 -8.81 16.67 4.51
CA GLU A 141 -9.43 17.06 3.22
C GLU A 141 -9.67 15.87 2.26
N GLY A 142 -10.05 14.71 2.81
CA GLY A 142 -10.27 13.48 2.01
C GLY A 142 -9.00 12.79 1.51
N VAL A 143 -7.82 13.30 1.87
CA VAL A 143 -6.52 12.71 1.53
C VAL A 143 -6.05 11.84 2.69
N LEU A 144 -5.71 10.57 2.41
CA LEU A 144 -4.93 9.74 3.34
C LEU A 144 -3.46 9.82 2.95
N SER A 145 -2.59 10.14 3.89
CA SER A 145 -1.14 10.10 3.76
C SER A 145 -0.54 9.12 4.75
N LEU A 146 0.38 8.28 4.29
CA LEU A 146 1.15 7.35 5.10
C LEU A 146 2.64 7.68 4.92
N SER A 147 3.35 7.95 6.01
CA SER A 147 4.78 8.24 6.02
C SER A 147 5.51 7.22 6.87
N LEU A 148 6.28 6.36 6.23
CA LEU A 148 7.20 5.42 6.87
C LEU A 148 8.52 6.12 7.18
N ILE A 149 8.87 6.21 8.45
CA ILE A 149 10.02 6.95 8.97
C ILE A 149 11.01 5.95 9.57
N SER A 150 12.15 5.80 8.92
CA SER A 150 13.26 4.95 9.34
C SER A 150 14.40 5.81 9.87
N VAL A 151 14.96 5.48 11.03
CA VAL A 151 16.11 6.21 11.60
C VAL A 151 17.22 5.23 11.89
N ASN A 152 18.41 5.50 11.33
CA ASN A 152 19.62 4.79 11.68
C ASN A 152 20.19 5.35 12.99
N ARG A 153 20.23 4.50 14.03
CA ARG A 153 20.68 4.83 15.38
C ARG A 153 22.15 4.48 15.63
N THR A 154 22.86 4.09 14.58
CA THR A 154 24.27 3.69 14.65
C THR A 154 25.18 4.75 14.02
N ASP A 155 26.48 4.56 14.16
CA ASP A 155 27.53 5.35 13.54
C ASP A 155 28.00 4.78 12.19
N GLN A 156 27.35 3.73 11.68
CA GLN A 156 27.64 3.09 10.39
C GLN A 156 26.41 3.11 9.47
N PRO A 157 26.58 3.11 8.14
CA PRO A 157 25.46 2.91 7.22
C PRO A 157 24.86 1.51 7.39
N ILE A 158 23.53 1.39 7.24
CA ILE A 158 22.80 0.12 7.30
C ILE A 158 22.13 -0.13 5.96
N ALA A 159 22.28 -1.35 5.42
CA ALA A 159 21.57 -1.76 4.20
C ALA A 159 20.06 -1.74 4.44
N MET A 160 19.32 -1.06 3.57
CA MET A 160 17.88 -0.89 3.74
C MET A 160 17.21 -0.57 2.41
N THR A 161 16.10 -1.26 2.14
CA THR A 161 15.10 -0.89 1.14
C THR A 161 13.72 -0.96 1.79
N GLN A 162 12.74 -0.25 1.25
CA GLN A 162 11.42 -0.21 1.89
C GLN A 162 10.31 0.09 0.89
N ALA A 163 9.10 -0.35 1.17
CA ALA A 163 7.94 -0.01 0.36
C ALA A 163 6.66 0.12 1.20
N LEU A 164 5.76 0.98 0.75
CA LEU A 164 4.36 1.01 1.14
C LEU A 164 3.58 0.36 -0.01
N HIS A 165 3.21 -0.90 0.18
CA HIS A 165 2.76 -1.79 -0.90
C HIS A 165 1.25 -1.66 -1.14
N SER A 166 0.77 -0.49 -1.56
CA SER A 166 -0.66 -0.20 -1.63
C SER A 166 -1.41 -1.04 -2.66
N TYR A 167 -2.49 -1.70 -2.23
CA TYR A 167 -3.46 -2.43 -3.07
C TYR A 167 -4.69 -1.56 -3.27
N PHE A 168 -4.88 -1.00 -4.45
CA PHE A 168 -6.05 -0.19 -4.76
C PHE A 168 -7.20 -1.06 -5.21
N ALA A 169 -8.37 -0.84 -4.63
CA ALA A 169 -9.60 -1.46 -5.09
C ALA A 169 -10.04 -0.84 -6.42
N VAL A 170 -10.42 -1.71 -7.36
CA VAL A 170 -10.93 -1.31 -8.68
C VAL A 170 -12.14 -2.13 -9.06
N SER A 171 -12.98 -1.57 -9.95
CA SER A 171 -14.18 -2.21 -10.46
C SER A 171 -13.88 -3.50 -11.22
N ASP A 172 -12.97 -3.41 -12.18
CA ASP A 172 -12.42 -4.49 -12.99
C ASP A 172 -11.09 -4.01 -13.58
N ILE A 173 -10.02 -4.76 -13.35
CA ILE A 173 -8.67 -4.48 -13.82
C ILE A 173 -8.60 -4.26 -15.35
N ALA A 174 -9.51 -4.87 -16.12
CA ALA A 174 -9.58 -4.69 -17.57
C ALA A 174 -10.08 -3.29 -17.98
N GLY A 175 -10.79 -2.59 -17.08
CA GLY A 175 -11.33 -1.25 -17.28
C GLY A 175 -10.54 -0.15 -16.56
N VAL A 176 -9.29 -0.44 -16.17
CA VAL A 176 -8.42 0.47 -15.41
C VAL A 176 -7.18 0.81 -16.20
N GLU A 177 -6.75 2.07 -16.09
CA GLU A 177 -5.46 2.53 -16.60
C GLU A 177 -4.71 3.39 -15.57
N LEU A 178 -3.38 3.39 -15.64
CA LEU A 178 -2.54 4.33 -14.89
C LEU A 178 -1.93 5.37 -15.83
N GLN A 179 -2.11 6.64 -15.49
CA GLN A 179 -1.43 7.78 -16.13
C GLN A 179 -0.36 8.37 -15.20
N GLY A 180 0.54 9.18 -15.76
CA GLY A 180 1.69 9.77 -15.04
C GLY A 180 2.95 8.90 -15.07
N LEU A 181 2.93 7.77 -15.78
CA LEU A 181 4.06 6.85 -15.95
C LEU A 181 4.56 6.76 -17.41
N ASP A 182 4.07 7.63 -18.29
CA ASP A 182 4.46 7.69 -19.70
C ASP A 182 5.92 8.13 -19.85
N ALA A 183 6.59 7.58 -20.86
CA ALA A 183 7.99 7.84 -21.22
C ALA A 183 9.01 7.60 -20.09
N LEU A 184 8.61 6.98 -18.98
CA LEU A 184 9.52 6.64 -17.89
C LEU A 184 10.29 5.34 -18.19
N PRO A 185 11.57 5.28 -17.83
CA PRO A 185 12.30 4.02 -17.77
C PRO A 185 11.67 3.08 -16.74
N LEU A 186 11.68 1.78 -17.01
CA LEU A 186 11.28 0.74 -16.07
C LEU A 186 12.18 -0.49 -16.15
N ARG A 187 12.11 -1.31 -15.11
CA ARG A 187 12.56 -2.71 -15.12
C ARG A 187 11.36 -3.64 -15.05
N ASP A 188 11.35 -4.68 -15.88
CA ASP A 188 10.32 -5.71 -15.85
C ASP A 188 10.80 -6.97 -15.13
N LYS A 189 10.18 -7.29 -13.99
CA LYS A 189 10.55 -8.48 -13.20
C LYS A 189 10.20 -9.78 -13.91
N LEU A 190 9.21 -9.77 -14.81
CA LEU A 190 8.79 -10.93 -15.60
C LEU A 190 9.72 -11.22 -16.79
N GLN A 191 10.65 -10.29 -17.07
CA GLN A 191 11.63 -10.39 -18.15
C GLN A 191 13.05 -10.19 -17.58
N ASP A 192 13.36 -10.88 -16.47
CA ASP A 192 14.68 -10.87 -15.83
C ASP A 192 15.25 -9.47 -15.55
N MET A 193 14.39 -8.54 -15.10
CA MET A 193 14.73 -7.13 -14.82
C MET A 193 15.17 -6.32 -16.05
N ALA A 194 14.77 -6.74 -17.26
CA ALA A 194 15.05 -6.04 -18.50
C ALA A 194 14.60 -4.56 -18.46
N GLU A 195 15.45 -3.67 -18.94
CA GLU A 195 15.17 -2.24 -19.04
C GLU A 195 14.32 -1.93 -20.26
N ARG A 196 13.26 -1.14 -20.06
CA ARG A 196 12.40 -0.64 -21.12
C ARG A 196 11.96 0.78 -20.83
N THR A 197 11.38 1.44 -21.82
CA THR A 197 10.66 2.71 -21.63
C THR A 197 9.20 2.44 -21.91
N HIS A 198 8.34 2.79 -20.95
CA HIS A 198 6.89 2.68 -21.15
C HIS A 198 6.39 3.79 -22.07
N GLN A 199 5.28 3.53 -22.78
CA GLN A 199 4.65 4.51 -23.66
C GLN A 199 3.14 4.51 -23.42
N GLY A 200 2.57 5.69 -23.20
CA GLY A 200 1.17 5.91 -22.91
C GLY A 200 0.75 5.50 -21.50
N ALA A 201 -0.55 5.30 -21.31
CA ALA A 201 -1.10 4.79 -20.07
C ALA A 201 -0.69 3.32 -19.83
N VAL A 202 -0.56 2.91 -18.57
CA VAL A 202 -0.35 1.50 -18.21
C VAL A 202 -1.70 0.81 -18.14
N THR A 203 -1.87 -0.27 -18.91
CA THR A 203 -3.06 -1.13 -18.90
C THR A 203 -2.68 -2.56 -18.50
N PHE A 204 -3.65 -3.39 -18.14
CA PHE A 204 -3.40 -4.70 -17.52
C PHE A 204 -4.01 -5.89 -18.30
N PRO A 205 -3.59 -6.15 -19.56
CA PRO A 205 -4.09 -7.28 -20.34
C PRO A 205 -3.53 -8.64 -19.86
N ALA A 206 -2.50 -8.63 -19.02
CA ALA A 206 -1.80 -9.79 -18.50
C ALA A 206 -1.13 -9.46 -17.15
N GLU A 207 -0.42 -10.44 -16.59
CA GLU A 207 0.42 -10.23 -15.41
C GLU A 207 1.38 -9.05 -15.64
N THR A 208 1.47 -8.19 -14.64
CA THR A 208 2.32 -7.00 -14.64
C THR A 208 3.12 -7.01 -13.35
N ASP A 209 4.45 -6.92 -13.44
CA ASP A 209 5.33 -6.69 -12.29
C ASP A 209 6.53 -5.85 -12.73
N VAL A 210 6.37 -4.53 -12.64
CA VAL A 210 7.35 -3.57 -13.17
C VAL A 210 7.75 -2.53 -12.13
N ILE A 211 8.99 -2.05 -12.22
CA ILE A 211 9.54 -1.00 -11.38
C ILE A 211 9.85 0.20 -12.28
N PHE A 212 9.09 1.28 -12.16
CA PHE A 212 9.34 2.53 -12.87
C PHE A 212 10.39 3.37 -12.14
N ALA A 213 11.35 3.93 -12.89
CA ALA A 213 12.19 5.03 -12.45
C ALA A 213 11.36 6.31 -12.45
N HIS A 214 10.81 6.65 -11.29
CA HIS A 214 9.78 7.66 -11.18
C HIS A 214 10.15 8.72 -10.13
N ASN A 215 10.10 10.01 -10.51
CA ASN A 215 10.30 11.13 -9.58
C ASN A 215 9.12 11.24 -8.59
N SER A 216 9.36 11.70 -7.36
CA SER A 216 8.31 11.97 -6.36
C SER A 216 7.36 13.12 -6.71
N GLU A 217 7.72 13.98 -7.68
CA GLU A 217 6.91 15.16 -8.02
C GLU A 217 5.77 14.84 -9.01
N THR A 218 5.83 13.71 -9.71
CA THR A 218 4.80 13.33 -10.68
C THR A 218 3.76 12.43 -10.00
N GLU A 219 2.50 12.84 -10.11
CA GLU A 219 1.37 12.10 -9.56
C GLU A 219 0.96 10.97 -10.51
N VAL A 220 0.76 9.76 -9.97
CA VAL A 220 0.13 8.67 -10.72
C VAL A 220 -1.37 8.80 -10.58
N MET A 221 -2.10 8.77 -11.69
CA MET A 221 -3.55 8.76 -11.68
C MET A 221 -4.03 7.36 -12.06
N LEU A 222 -4.74 6.70 -11.14
CA LEU A 222 -5.44 5.46 -11.42
C LEU A 222 -6.87 5.81 -11.85
N ILE A 223 -7.18 5.55 -13.11
CA ILE A 223 -8.48 5.84 -13.71
C ILE A 223 -9.26 4.53 -13.77
N ASP A 224 -10.42 4.51 -13.12
CA ASP A 224 -11.33 3.38 -13.09
C ASP A 224 -12.61 3.75 -13.85
N HIS A 225 -12.77 3.21 -15.05
CA HIS A 225 -13.91 3.52 -15.91
C HIS A 225 -15.22 2.85 -15.47
N GLY A 226 -15.15 1.74 -14.75
CA GLY A 226 -16.33 1.02 -14.28
C GLY A 226 -16.98 1.67 -13.07
N TRP A 227 -16.16 2.19 -12.14
CA TRP A 227 -16.64 3.01 -11.02
C TRP A 227 -16.69 4.51 -11.32
N GLN A 228 -16.24 4.92 -12.51
CA GLN A 228 -16.17 6.33 -12.93
C GLN A 228 -15.51 7.21 -11.88
N ARG A 229 -14.30 6.81 -11.44
CA ARG A 229 -13.51 7.54 -10.44
C ARG A 229 -12.05 7.59 -10.84
N VAL A 230 -11.32 8.55 -10.27
CA VAL A 230 -9.87 8.64 -10.38
C VAL A 230 -9.26 8.68 -8.99
N ILE A 231 -8.21 7.89 -8.76
CA ILE A 231 -7.41 7.94 -7.54
C ILE A 231 -6.08 8.62 -7.87
N GLY A 232 -5.85 9.78 -7.29
CA GLY A 232 -4.56 10.46 -7.33
C GLY A 232 -3.62 9.85 -6.30
N ILE A 233 -2.45 9.40 -6.75
CA ILE A 233 -1.45 8.69 -5.95
C ILE A 233 -0.14 9.47 -6.04
N GLN A 234 0.22 10.11 -4.94
CA GLN A 234 1.48 10.84 -4.81
C GLN A 234 2.44 10.07 -3.93
N LYS A 235 3.74 10.22 -4.20
CA LYS A 235 4.79 9.61 -3.37
C LYS A 235 5.90 10.61 -3.09
N GLN A 236 6.56 10.48 -1.95
CA GLN A 236 7.75 11.27 -1.62
C GLN A 236 8.82 10.37 -1.00
N GLY A 237 10.10 10.76 -1.16
CA GLY A 237 11.22 10.03 -0.58
C GLY A 237 11.59 8.73 -1.28
N SER A 238 11.19 8.56 -2.55
CA SER A 238 11.62 7.46 -3.42
C SER A 238 11.68 7.84 -4.89
N HIS A 239 12.55 7.15 -5.63
CA HIS A 239 12.69 7.23 -7.07
C HIS A 239 12.10 6.01 -7.80
N SER A 240 11.40 5.13 -7.08
CA SER A 240 10.73 3.97 -7.68
C SER A 240 9.21 4.00 -7.45
N THR A 241 8.45 3.63 -8.49
CA THR A 241 7.05 3.20 -8.36
C THR A 241 6.96 1.77 -8.84
N VAL A 242 6.47 0.86 -7.99
CA VAL A 242 6.21 -0.53 -8.39
C VAL A 242 4.76 -0.63 -8.82
N VAL A 243 4.50 -1.24 -9.97
CA VAL A 243 3.15 -1.55 -10.44
C VAL A 243 3.02 -3.05 -10.56
N TRP A 244 2.02 -3.61 -9.88
CA TRP A 244 1.83 -5.06 -9.84
C TRP A 244 0.35 -5.46 -9.94
N ASN A 245 0.08 -6.43 -10.80
CA ASN A 245 -1.13 -7.25 -10.79
C ASN A 245 -0.73 -8.66 -11.24
N PRO A 246 -1.08 -9.72 -10.49
CA PRO A 246 -0.59 -11.07 -10.78
C PRO A 246 -1.21 -11.72 -12.02
N GLY A 247 -2.26 -11.14 -12.62
CA GLY A 247 -2.93 -11.70 -13.79
C GLY A 247 -3.26 -13.20 -13.62
N ALA A 248 -2.90 -14.00 -14.61
CA ALA A 248 -3.13 -15.45 -14.58
C ALA A 248 -2.37 -16.18 -13.46
N SER A 249 -1.24 -15.65 -13.00
CA SER A 249 -0.44 -16.23 -11.90
C SER A 249 -1.17 -16.21 -10.55
N ALA A 250 -2.26 -15.43 -10.43
CA ALA A 250 -3.16 -15.48 -9.28
C ALA A 250 -3.73 -16.89 -9.03
N ALA A 251 -3.80 -17.76 -10.04
CA ALA A 251 -4.23 -19.16 -9.89
C ALA A 251 -3.37 -19.96 -8.89
N ALA A 252 -2.10 -19.58 -8.70
CA ALA A 252 -1.19 -20.20 -7.74
C ALA A 252 -1.15 -19.47 -6.38
N MET A 253 -1.81 -18.32 -6.24
CA MET A 253 -1.79 -17.50 -5.03
C MET A 253 -2.97 -17.84 -4.13
N LEU A 254 -2.74 -18.67 -3.11
CA LEU A 254 -3.81 -19.16 -2.22
C LEU A 254 -4.52 -18.04 -1.45
N ASP A 255 -3.84 -16.92 -1.20
CA ASP A 255 -4.37 -15.73 -0.55
C ASP A 255 -4.96 -14.71 -1.52
N VAL A 256 -5.06 -15.00 -2.82
CA VAL A 256 -5.71 -14.13 -3.83
C VAL A 256 -6.66 -14.95 -4.69
N GLY A 257 -6.15 -15.83 -5.55
CA GLY A 257 -6.92 -16.61 -6.53
C GLY A 257 -7.47 -15.80 -7.71
N VAL A 258 -7.90 -16.53 -8.74
CA VAL A 258 -8.44 -15.97 -10.01
C VAL A 258 -9.77 -15.23 -9.83
N ASP A 259 -10.50 -15.51 -8.76
CA ASP A 259 -11.78 -14.91 -8.38
C ASP A 259 -11.67 -13.48 -7.86
N GLN A 260 -10.44 -13.05 -7.51
CA GLN A 260 -10.19 -11.73 -6.92
C GLN A 260 -9.20 -10.86 -7.71
N VAL A 261 -8.41 -11.44 -8.62
CA VAL A 261 -7.33 -10.71 -9.33
C VAL A 261 -7.81 -9.50 -10.13
N SER A 262 -9.06 -9.48 -10.57
CA SER A 262 -9.64 -8.35 -11.29
C SER A 262 -10.03 -7.18 -10.40
N ARG A 263 -10.03 -7.33 -9.07
CA ARG A 263 -10.55 -6.33 -8.13
C ARG A 263 -9.49 -5.40 -7.57
N PHE A 264 -8.23 -5.56 -7.98
CA PHE A 264 -7.15 -4.73 -7.47
C PHE A 264 -6.00 -4.49 -8.46
N VAL A 265 -5.26 -3.43 -8.18
CA VAL A 265 -3.92 -3.18 -8.72
C VAL A 265 -3.04 -2.63 -7.62
N CYS A 266 -1.77 -3.02 -7.60
CA CYS A 266 -0.79 -2.41 -6.71
C CYS A 266 -0.07 -1.27 -7.41
N VAL A 267 0.00 -0.13 -6.72
CA VAL A 267 0.85 1.01 -7.09
C VAL A 267 1.59 1.42 -5.83
N GLU A 268 2.85 1.05 -5.75
CA GLU A 268 3.61 1.10 -4.50
C GLU A 268 4.60 2.25 -4.53
N ALA A 269 4.65 3.02 -3.44
CA ALA A 269 5.79 3.88 -3.16
C ALA A 269 6.91 2.98 -2.64
N ALA A 270 8.04 2.90 -3.35
CA ALA A 270 9.11 1.97 -3.01
C ALA A 270 10.49 2.62 -3.15
N ARG A 271 11.36 2.38 -2.18
CA ARG A 271 12.80 2.60 -2.32
C ARG A 271 13.44 1.28 -2.69
N THR A 272 13.77 1.11 -3.98
CA THR A 272 14.30 -0.16 -4.50
C THR A 272 15.81 -0.07 -4.72
N ARG A 273 16.49 -1.22 -4.76
CA ARG A 273 17.95 -1.28 -5.04
C ARG A 273 18.35 -0.84 -6.45
N PHE A 274 17.38 -0.54 -7.33
CA PHE A 274 17.63 -0.25 -8.74
C PHE A 274 17.68 1.24 -9.06
N TYR A 275 16.82 2.02 -8.42
CA TYR A 275 16.71 3.46 -8.65
C TYR A 275 16.92 4.30 -7.38
N ASP A 276 17.05 3.66 -6.22
CA ASP A 276 17.33 4.32 -4.94
C ASP A 276 18.63 3.80 -4.32
N HIS A 277 19.22 4.58 -3.41
CA HIS A 277 20.32 4.10 -2.58
C HIS A 277 19.83 3.00 -1.62
N PRO A 278 20.38 1.78 -1.68
CA PRO A 278 19.91 0.63 -0.89
C PRO A 278 20.47 0.60 0.54
N TRP A 279 20.68 1.77 1.14
CA TRP A 279 21.19 1.93 2.50
C TRP A 279 20.72 3.27 3.09
N ILE A 280 20.79 3.37 4.42
CA ILE A 280 20.55 4.58 5.20
C ILE A 280 21.84 4.96 5.94
N ALA A 281 22.27 6.23 5.84
CA ALA A 281 23.53 6.69 6.42
C ALA A 281 23.49 6.65 7.96
N ALA A 282 24.68 6.67 8.58
CA ALA A 282 24.81 6.81 10.04
C ALA A 282 24.03 8.03 10.54
N GLY A 283 23.20 7.84 11.57
CA GLY A 283 22.37 8.91 12.15
C GLY A 283 21.25 9.47 11.25
N GLU A 284 21.11 9.00 10.02
CA GLU A 284 20.14 9.55 9.05
C GLU A 284 18.70 9.16 9.42
N THR A 285 17.77 10.06 9.08
CA THR A 285 16.33 9.76 9.05
C THR A 285 15.85 9.73 7.60
N GLN A 286 15.36 8.59 7.15
CA GLN A 286 14.78 8.40 5.83
C GLN A 286 13.26 8.31 5.93
N ARG A 287 12.56 9.06 5.08
CA ARG A 287 11.10 9.05 4.98
C ARG A 287 10.67 8.55 3.62
N LEU A 288 9.69 7.65 3.61
CA LEU A 288 8.97 7.21 2.42
C LEU A 288 7.48 7.50 2.65
N THR A 289 6.90 8.33 1.81
CA THR A 289 5.50 8.75 1.95
C THR A 289 4.71 8.36 0.71
N THR A 290 3.48 7.91 0.91
CA THR A 290 2.47 7.81 -0.14
C THR A 290 1.19 8.52 0.30
N SER A 291 0.48 9.14 -0.63
CA SER A 291 -0.79 9.83 -0.36
C SER A 291 -1.82 9.50 -1.43
N PHE A 292 -3.07 9.29 -1.02
CA PHE A 292 -4.19 8.91 -1.88
C PHE A 292 -5.33 9.90 -1.74
N ARG A 293 -5.96 10.28 -2.85
CA ARG A 293 -7.20 11.05 -2.85
C ARG A 293 -8.08 10.68 -4.03
N VAL A 294 -9.39 10.83 -3.88
CA VAL A 294 -10.31 10.75 -5.02
C VAL A 294 -10.26 12.08 -5.77
N LEU A 295 -10.15 11.99 -7.10
CA LEU A 295 -10.17 13.09 -8.03
C LEU A 295 -11.44 13.02 -8.89
N PRO A 296 -11.93 14.16 -9.43
CA PRO A 296 -13.01 14.15 -10.39
C PRO A 296 -12.70 13.23 -11.57
N TYR A 297 -13.66 12.40 -11.94
CA TYR A 297 -13.54 11.59 -13.15
C TYR A 297 -13.62 12.50 -14.38
N PRO A 298 -12.71 12.37 -15.36
CA PRO A 298 -12.75 13.19 -16.55
C PRO A 298 -14.08 12.96 -17.28
N ASP A 299 -14.86 14.02 -17.47
CA ASP A 299 -16.02 13.97 -18.34
C ASP A 299 -15.56 13.42 -19.69
N LYS A 300 -16.24 12.38 -20.19
CA LYS A 300 -16.14 12.06 -21.61
C LYS A 300 -16.69 13.27 -22.34
N THR A 301 -15.82 14.19 -22.73
CA THR A 301 -16.14 15.18 -23.75
C THR A 301 -16.54 14.37 -24.97
N THR A 302 -17.84 14.38 -25.25
CA THR A 302 -18.39 13.90 -26.51
C THR A 302 -17.87 14.85 -27.59
N ASP A 303 -16.75 14.49 -28.19
CA ASP A 303 -16.38 14.95 -29.54
C ASP A 303 -17.11 14.10 -30.60
#